data_AF-A0A4Q3G062-F1
#
_entry.id   AF-A0A4Q3G062-F1
#
_cell.length_a   1.000
_cell.length_b   1.000
_cell.length_c   1.000
_cell.angle_alpha   90.00
_cell.angle_beta   90.00
_cell.angle_gamma   90.00
#
_symmetry.space_group_name_H-M   'P 1'
#
loop_
_entity.id
_entity.type
_entity.pdbx_description
1 polymer ?
#
loop_
_entity_poly.entity_id
_entity_poly.type
_entity_poly.pdbx_seq_one_letter_code
_entity_poly.pdbx_strand_id
1 'polypeptide(L)' 'ITLPGTTGRMITVVIMIFGVTLFFNLARALLAPHKVRFPCPSCGLQRHDADAVHCKACGSILNIPDDGT' A
#
# COMPACT_ATOMS: atom_id res chain seq x y z
N ILE A 1 38.53 -4.64 -4.76
CA ILE A 1 37.83 -5.77 -5.40
C ILE A 1 36.59 -5.28 -6.15
N THR A 2 36.79 -4.62 -7.28
CA THR A 2 35.72 -4.36 -8.24
C THR A 2 36.16 -5.10 -9.49
N LEU A 3 35.52 -6.23 -9.82
CA LEU A 3 35.81 -6.92 -11.08
C LEU A 3 35.46 -5.95 -12.21
N PRO A 4 36.44 -5.41 -12.97
CA PRO A 4 36.14 -4.58 -14.12
C PRO A 4 35.69 -5.52 -15.23
N GLY A 5 34.40 -5.48 -15.56
CA GLY A 5 33.82 -6.31 -16.60
C GLY A 5 32.31 -6.10 -16.68
N THR A 6 31.75 -6.26 -17.88
CA THR A 6 30.30 -6.19 -18.14
C THR A 6 29.50 -7.03 -17.16
N THR A 7 30.01 -8.21 -16.80
CA THR A 7 29.42 -9.13 -15.82
C THR A 7 29.27 -8.52 -14.43
N GLY A 8 30.28 -7.78 -13.93
CA GLY A 8 30.22 -7.14 -12.63
C GLY A 8 29.12 -6.07 -12.58
N ARG A 9 29.00 -5.28 -13.66
CA ARG A 9 27.97 -4.24 -13.79
C ARG A 9 26.56 -4.84 -13.85
N MET A 10 26.39 -5.96 -14.55
CA MET A 10 25.12 -6.69 -14.61
C MET A 10 24.68 -7.20 -13.22
N ILE A 11 25.61 -7.78 -12.45
CA ILE A 11 25.31 -8.26 -11.09
C ILE A 11 24.91 -7.09 -10.19
N THR A 12 25.60 -5.95 -10.26
CA THR A 12 25.24 -4.75 -9.47
C THR A 12 23.85 -4.24 -9.82
N VAL A 13 23.49 -4.19 -11.11
CA VAL A 13 22.15 -3.76 -11.56
C VAL A 13 21.07 -4.71 -11.03
N VAL A 14 21.29 -6.03 -11.10
CA VAL A 14 20.34 -7.01 -10.57
C VAL A 14 20.13 -6.82 -9.06
N ILE A 15 21.21 -6.71 -8.28
CA ILE A 15 21.12 -6.52 -6.83
C ILE A 15 20.41 -5.19 -6.49
N MET A 16 20.70 -4.11 -7.23
CA MET A 16 20.03 -2.82 -7.05
C MET A 16 18.52 -2.92 -7.35
N ILE A 17 18.13 -3.60 -8.43
CA ILE A 17 16.70 -3.81 -8.76
C ILE A 17 16.02 -4.61 -7.65
N PHE A 18 16.62 -5.71 -7.19
CA PHE A 18 16.07 -6.51 -6.09
C PHE A 18 15.96 -5.70 -4.79
N GLY A 19 17.01 -4.94 -4.44
CA GLY A 19 17.01 -4.10 -3.25
C GLY A 19 15.91 -3.04 -3.27
N VAL A 20 15.77 -2.31 -4.38
CA VAL A 20 14.72 -1.28 -4.53
C VAL A 20 13.34 -1.93 -4.53
N THR A 21 13.11 -2.98 -5.32
CA THR A 21 11.80 -3.64 -5.38
C THR A 21 11.36 -4.20 -4.03
N LEU A 22 12.26 -4.85 -3.27
CA LEU A 22 11.96 -5.32 -1.92
C LEU A 22 11.64 -4.17 -0.97
N PHE A 23 12.45 -3.10 -0.99
CA PHE A 23 12.22 -1.95 -0.13
C PHE A 23 10.87 -1.27 -0.41
N PHE A 24 10.53 -1.09 -1.69
CA PHE A 24 9.23 -0.54 -2.09
C PHE A 24 8.06 -1.46 -1.72
N ASN A 25 8.21 -2.80 -1.83
CA ASN A 25 7.18 -3.73 -1.38
C ASN A 25 6.99 -3.67 0.14
N LEU A 26 8.08 -3.58 0.91
CA LEU A 26 8.02 -3.42 2.36
C LEU A 26 7.36 -2.08 2.74
N ALA A 27 7.78 -0.99 2.12
CA ALA A 27 7.17 0.32 2.33
C ALA A 27 5.68 0.30 1.98
N ARG A 28 5.28 -0.36 0.89
CA ARG A 28 3.88 -0.55 0.53
C ARG A 28 3.14 -1.40 1.55
N ALA A 29 3.76 -2.42 2.14
CA ALA A 29 3.13 -3.22 3.19
C ALA A 29 2.92 -2.41 4.47
N LEU A 30 3.87 -1.56 4.84
CA LEU A 30 3.78 -0.69 6.02
C LEU A 30 2.80 0.48 5.83
N LEU A 31 2.75 1.03 4.61
CA LEU A 31 1.90 2.17 4.26
C LEU A 31 0.57 1.74 3.65
N ALA A 32 0.29 0.44 3.48
CA ALA A 32 -0.98 -0.01 2.95
C ALA A 32 -2.07 0.29 3.99
N PRO A 33 -2.95 1.28 3.76
CA PRO A 33 -4.02 1.55 4.70
C PRO A 33 -4.93 0.33 4.72
N HIS A 34 -5.28 -0.12 5.92
CA HIS A 34 -6.25 -1.18 6.12
C HIS A 34 -7.58 -0.71 5.54
N LYS A 35 -7.96 -1.27 4.38
CA LYS A 35 -9.24 -0.96 3.74
C LYS A 35 -10.28 -1.93 4.27
N VAL A 36 -11.25 -1.40 5.01
CA VAL A 36 -12.35 -2.20 5.56
C VAL A 36 -13.43 -2.41 4.51
N ARG A 37 -14.05 -3.59 4.58
CA ARG A 37 -15.23 -3.92 3.77
C ARG A 37 -16.47 -3.45 4.53
N PHE A 38 -16.85 -2.20 4.33
CA PHE A 38 -18.09 -1.64 4.87
C PHE A 38 -18.96 -1.11 3.73
N PRO A 39 -20.18 -1.64 3.52
CA PRO A 39 -21.09 -1.17 2.48
C PRO A 39 -21.65 0.21 2.85
N CYS A 40 -21.48 1.20 1.99
CA CYS A 40 -22.10 2.50 2.20
C CYS A 40 -23.62 2.41 1.96
N PRO A 41 -24.46 2.88 2.91
CA PRO A 41 -25.92 2.79 2.78
C PRO A 41 -26.50 3.68 1.67
N SER A 42 -25.76 4.69 1.21
CA SER A 42 -26.24 5.65 0.20
C SER A 42 -25.75 5.35 -1.22
N CYS A 43 -24.49 4.93 -1.40
CA CYS A 43 -23.90 4.70 -2.72
C CYS A 43 -23.50 3.24 -3.00
N GLY A 44 -23.56 2.35 -2.02
CA GLY A 44 -23.21 0.93 -2.18
C GLY A 44 -21.71 0.63 -2.30
N LEU A 45 -20.83 1.63 -2.13
CA LEU A 45 -19.38 1.42 -2.16
C LEU A 45 -18.97 0.43 -1.06
N GLN A 46 -18.19 -0.59 -1.41
CA GLN A 46 -17.85 -1.70 -0.50
C GLN A 46 -16.48 -1.56 0.16
N ARG A 47 -15.69 -0.54 -0.18
CA ARG A 47 -14.27 -0.45 0.18
C ARG A 47 -13.98 0.97 0.65
N HIS A 48 -13.82 1.13 1.96
CA HIS A 48 -13.54 2.41 2.62
C HIS A 48 -12.20 2.31 3.37
N ASP A 49 -11.57 3.44 3.67
CA ASP A 49 -10.45 3.46 4.62
C ASP A 49 -10.99 3.21 6.03
N ALA A 50 -10.20 2.59 6.91
CA ALA A 50 -10.63 2.18 8.25
C ALA A 50 -11.10 3.37 9.11
N ASP A 51 -10.54 4.55 8.89
CA ASP A 51 -10.80 5.80 9.62
C ASP A 51 -11.77 6.75 8.87
N ALA A 52 -12.40 6.30 7.78
CA ALA A 52 -13.22 7.16 6.94
C ALA A 52 -14.59 7.47 7.57
N VAL A 53 -14.71 8.61 8.25
CA VAL A 53 -16.01 9.13 8.79
C VAL A 53 -16.98 9.51 7.67
N HIS A 54 -16.49 9.82 6.48
CA HIS A 54 -17.33 10.19 5.33
C HIS A 54 -17.01 9.30 4.14
N CYS A 55 -18.05 8.87 3.42
CA CYS A 55 -17.85 8.14 2.17
C CYS A 55 -17.22 9.07 1.12
N LYS A 56 -16.08 8.68 0.56
CA LYS A 56 -15.39 9.45 -0.50
C LYS A 56 -16.22 9.62 -1.78
N ALA A 57 -17.18 8.71 -2.04
CA ALA A 57 -18.00 8.75 -3.26
C ALA A 57 -19.24 9.65 -3.14
N CYS A 58 -19.90 9.69 -1.98
CA CYS A 58 -21.19 10.36 -1.81
C CYS A 58 -21.27 11.33 -0.63
N GLY A 59 -20.24 11.38 0.23
CA GLY A 59 -20.20 12.25 1.39
C GLY A 59 -21.10 11.83 2.56
N SER A 60 -21.82 10.71 2.48
CA SER A 60 -22.62 10.26 3.63
C SER A 60 -21.73 9.86 4.80
N ILE A 61 -22.16 10.19 6.02
CA ILE A 61 -21.47 9.82 7.24
C ILE A 61 -21.48 8.30 7.39
N LEU A 62 -20.29 7.72 7.54
CA LEU A 62 -20.06 6.30 7.78
C LEU A 62 -19.59 6.15 9.22
N ASN A 63 -20.29 5.34 10.01
CA ASN A 63 -19.87 4.98 11.35
C ASN A 63 -19.18 3.62 11.31
N ILE A 64 -17.95 3.61 10.80
CA ILE A 64 -17.10 2.43 10.81
C ILE A 64 -16.59 2.26 12.25
N PRO A 65 -16.79 1.09 12.89
CA PRO A 65 -16.25 0.86 14.22
C PRO A 65 -14.72 0.92 14.17
N ASP A 66 -14.13 1.79 14.99
CA ASP A 66 -12.69 1.88 15.14
C ASP A 66 -12.18 0.59 15.79
N ASP A 67 -11.14 -0.02 15.23
CA ASP A 67 -10.45 -1.19 15.82
C ASP A 67 -9.65 -0.70 17.04
N GLY A 68 -10.37 -0.34 18.11
CA GLY A 68 -9.82 0.27 19.32
C GLY A 68 -8.69 -0.56 19.93
N THR A 69 -7.46 -0.12 19.67
CA THR A 69 -6.24 -0.52 20.37
C THR A 69 -5.50 0.72 20.86
#